data_AF-A0A2G6CCV7-F1
#
_entry.id   AF-A0A2G6CCV7-F1
#
_cell.length_a   1.000
_cell.length_b   1.000
_cell.length_c   1.000
_cell.angle_alpha   90.00
_cell.angle_beta   90.00
_cell.angle_gamma   90.00
#
_symmetry.space_group_name_H-M   'P 1'
#
loop_
_entity.id
_entity.type
_entity.pdbx_description
1 polymer ?
#
loop_
_entity_poly.entity_id
_entity_poly.type
_entity_poly.pdbx_seq_one_letter_code
_entity_poly.pdbx_strand_id
1 'polypeptide(L)'
;PLRQDVRRNFPFAGIVFEEYAGTVTLSTQTSERLVPANEGIAFPLGTMDTFTTYGGPANLLEAANTIGLPLYARQHLDPKGRWIDLMTEASILPVNKRPRIAIRLHSSN
;
A
#
# COMPACT_ATOMS: atom_id res chain seq x y z
N PRO A 1 -35.37 -5.41 -1.39
CA PRO A 1 -33.95 -5.25 -0.99
C PRO A 1 -33.01 -5.74 -2.10
N LEU A 2 -32.21 -4.85 -2.70
CA LEU A 2 -31.30 -5.14 -3.82
C LEU A 2 -30.24 -6.16 -3.39
N ARG A 3 -30.49 -7.44 -3.69
CA ARG A 3 -29.74 -8.58 -3.17
C ARG A 3 -28.32 -8.68 -3.74
N GLN A 4 -28.04 -8.01 -4.87
CA GLN A 4 -26.75 -7.97 -5.56
C GLN A 4 -26.60 -6.62 -6.28
N ASP A 5 -26.06 -5.61 -5.59
CA ASP A 5 -25.67 -4.34 -6.22
C ASP A 5 -24.32 -4.52 -6.91
N VAL A 6 -24.35 -4.68 -8.24
CA VAL A 6 -23.17 -4.91 -9.08
C VAL A 6 -22.37 -3.64 -9.40
N ARG A 7 -22.77 -2.48 -8.86
CA ARG A 7 -22.10 -1.19 -9.18
C ARG A 7 -20.70 -1.07 -8.60
N ARG A 8 -20.36 -1.89 -7.60
CA ARG A 8 -19.04 -1.88 -6.95
C ARG A 8 -18.25 -3.17 -7.18
N ASN A 9 -18.93 -4.31 -7.22
CA ASN A 9 -18.29 -5.59 -7.44
C ASN A 9 -19.15 -6.48 -8.33
N PHE A 10 -18.48 -7.22 -9.21
CA PHE A 10 -19.13 -8.18 -10.10
C PHE A 10 -18.51 -9.56 -9.87
N PRO A 11 -19.16 -10.46 -9.12
CA PRO A 11 -18.71 -11.83 -8.97
C PRO A 11 -19.08 -12.66 -10.20
N PHE A 12 -18.09 -13.27 -10.85
CA PHE A 12 -18.27 -14.15 -12.01
C PHE A 12 -17.25 -15.29 -12.01
N ALA A 13 -17.73 -16.53 -12.19
CA ALA A 13 -16.91 -17.74 -12.27
C ALA A 13 -15.89 -17.91 -11.11
N GLY A 14 -16.24 -17.47 -9.90
CA GLY A 14 -15.35 -17.54 -8.73
C GLY A 14 -14.33 -16.40 -8.63
N ILE A 15 -14.36 -15.44 -9.56
CA ILE A 15 -13.55 -14.23 -9.55
C ILE A 15 -14.44 -13.05 -9.17
N VAL A 16 -13.94 -12.16 -8.32
CA VAL A 16 -14.61 -10.88 -8.02
C VAL A 16 -13.89 -9.79 -8.80
N PHE A 17 -14.61 -9.14 -9.70
CA PHE A 17 -14.13 -7.95 -10.40
C PHE A 17 -14.51 -6.71 -9.61
N GLU A 18 -13.53 -5.85 -9.35
CA GLU A 18 -13.70 -4.60 -8.61
C GLU A 18 -13.04 -3.47 -9.39
N GLU A 19 -13.74 -2.34 -9.53
CA GLU A 19 -13.18 -1.14 -10.16
C GLU A 19 -12.30 -0.39 -9.15
N TYR A 20 -11.03 -0.22 -9.48
CA TYR A 20 -10.09 0.53 -8.66
C TYR A 20 -9.90 1.95 -9.22
N ALA A 21 -10.61 2.92 -8.64
CA ALA A 21 -10.54 4.34 -9.02
C ALA A 21 -9.53 5.14 -8.18
N GLY A 22 -8.61 4.48 -7.45
CA GLY A 22 -7.65 5.16 -6.59
C GLY A 22 -6.61 5.95 -7.39
N THR A 23 -6.51 7.25 -7.08
CA THR A 23 -5.52 8.15 -7.65
C THR A 23 -4.56 8.64 -6.57
N VAL A 24 -3.33 8.93 -6.97
CA VAL A 24 -2.29 9.47 -6.10
C VAL A 24 -1.66 10.69 -6.74
N THR A 25 -1.29 11.66 -5.90
CA THR A 25 -0.54 12.84 -6.33
C THR A 25 0.95 12.54 -6.21
N LEU A 26 1.66 12.60 -7.34
CA LEU A 26 3.10 12.42 -7.40
C LEU A 26 3.85 13.65 -6.85
N SER A 27 5.15 13.50 -6.58
CA SER A 27 6.03 14.63 -6.20
C SER A 27 6.09 15.72 -7.27
N THR A 28 5.79 15.37 -8.54
CA THR A 28 5.65 16.30 -9.67
C THR A 28 4.32 17.07 -9.68
N GLN A 29 3.50 16.94 -8.62
CA GLN A 29 2.15 17.51 -8.48
C GLN A 29 1.13 17.01 -9.52
N THR A 30 1.47 15.94 -10.24
CA THR A 30 0.58 15.32 -11.22
C THR A 30 -0.25 14.24 -10.54
N SER A 31 -1.52 14.09 -10.95
CA SER A 31 -2.39 13.02 -10.45
C SER A 31 -2.31 11.81 -11.38
N GLU A 32 -1.98 10.65 -10.82
CA GLU A 32 -1.89 9.39 -11.56
C GLU A 32 -2.82 8.34 -10.96
N ARG A 33 -3.36 7.43 -11.80
CA ARG A 33 -4.14 6.28 -11.36
C ARG A 33 -3.19 5.15 -10.94
N LEU A 34 -3.44 4.52 -9.80
CA LEU A 34 -2.63 3.38 -9.36
C LEU A 34 -2.83 2.13 -10.24
N VAL A 35 -3.99 2.03 -10.90
CA VAL A 35 -4.25 1.06 -11.96
C VAL A 35 -4.49 1.85 -13.26
N PRO A 36 -3.64 1.72 -14.28
CA PRO A 36 -3.78 2.45 -15.53
C PRO A 36 -5.09 2.13 -16.26
N ALA A 37 -5.49 3.02 -17.16
CA ALA A 37 -6.62 2.74 -18.06
C ALA A 37 -6.34 1.50 -18.92
N ASN A 38 -7.37 0.72 -19.22
CA ASN A 38 -7.30 -0.52 -20.01
C ASN A 38 -6.44 -1.62 -19.39
N GLU A 39 -6.14 -1.53 -18.10
CA GLU A 39 -5.37 -2.54 -17.38
C GLU A 39 -6.10 -3.02 -16.12
N GLY A 40 -5.75 -4.23 -15.70
CA GLY A 40 -6.23 -4.80 -14.45
C GLY A 40 -5.14 -5.65 -13.78
N ILE A 41 -5.35 -5.97 -12.51
CA ILE A 41 -4.47 -6.87 -11.76
C ILE A 41 -5.34 -7.98 -11.18
N ALA A 42 -5.04 -9.22 -11.56
CA ALA A 42 -5.65 -10.41 -11.00
C ALA A 42 -4.70 -11.05 -9.99
N PHE A 43 -5.22 -11.34 -8.80
CA PHE A 43 -4.49 -12.06 -7.76
C PHE A 43 -5.47 -12.90 -6.92
N PRO A 44 -5.03 -14.04 -6.37
CA PRO A 44 -5.88 -14.85 -5.52
C PRO A 44 -6.04 -14.23 -4.13
N LEU A 45 -7.27 -14.27 -3.62
CA LEU A 45 -7.59 -13.94 -2.22
C LEU A 45 -7.50 -15.20 -1.33
N GLY A 46 -7.31 -15.01 -0.03
CA GLY A 46 -7.23 -16.11 0.94
C GLY A 46 -5.88 -16.84 0.99
N THR A 47 -4.84 -16.31 0.32
CA THR A 47 -3.49 -16.84 0.47
C THR A 47 -2.88 -16.43 1.82
N MET A 48 -2.24 -17.37 2.51
CA MET A 48 -1.42 -17.03 3.68
C MET A 48 -0.05 -16.56 3.19
N ASP A 49 0.34 -15.35 3.61
CA ASP A 49 1.71 -14.85 3.54
C ASP A 49 2.25 -14.50 2.12
N THR A 50 1.39 -14.41 1.09
CA THR A 50 1.84 -14.02 -0.26
C THR A 50 2.25 -12.55 -0.32
N PHE A 51 1.36 -11.65 0.10
CA PHE A 51 1.59 -10.21 0.09
C PHE A 51 1.91 -9.79 1.52
N THR A 52 3.18 -9.51 1.78
CA THR A 52 3.65 -9.17 3.13
C THR A 52 4.40 -7.85 3.09
N THR A 53 4.18 -7.03 4.10
CA THR A 53 4.87 -5.76 4.25
C THR A 53 5.85 -5.86 5.41
N TYR A 54 7.14 -5.65 5.13
CA TYR A 54 8.19 -5.68 6.14
C TYR A 54 8.60 -4.26 6.53
N GLY A 55 8.83 -4.04 7.82
CA GLY A 55 9.43 -2.81 8.34
C GLY A 55 10.90 -3.03 8.67
N GLY A 56 11.77 -2.14 8.21
CA GLY A 56 13.14 -2.02 8.67
C GLY A 56 13.24 -1.15 9.93
N PRO A 57 14.33 -1.26 10.71
CA PRO A 57 14.59 -0.35 11.82
C PRO A 57 14.80 1.08 11.31
N ALA A 58 14.41 2.08 12.10
CA ALA A 58 14.67 3.48 11.78
C ALA A 58 16.17 3.80 11.78
N ASN A 59 16.58 4.82 11.01
CA ASN A 59 17.94 5.37 11.00
C ASN A 59 18.21 6.25 12.24
N LEU A 60 17.79 5.78 13.41
CA LEU A 60 18.02 6.40 14.71
C LEU A 60 19.01 5.54 15.49
N LEU A 61 19.95 6.18 16.19
CA LEU A 61 20.94 5.46 17.00
C LEU A 61 20.27 4.57 18.07
N GLU A 62 19.12 5.01 18.60
CA GLU A 62 18.30 4.27 19.57
C GLU A 62 17.56 3.06 18.95
N ALA A 63 17.31 3.07 17.64
CA ALA A 63 16.66 1.99 16.91
C ALA A 63 17.67 1.06 16.22
N ALA A 64 18.98 1.33 16.36
CA ALA A 64 20.03 0.50 15.80
C ALA A 64 19.95 -0.93 16.35
N ASN A 65 19.98 -1.91 15.44
CA ASN A 65 19.88 -3.35 15.77
C ASN A 65 18.58 -3.76 16.49
N THR A 66 17.50 -2.98 16.34
CA THR A 66 16.17 -3.35 16.85
C THR A 66 15.32 -3.99 15.75
N ILE A 67 14.25 -4.69 16.16
CA ILE A 67 13.24 -5.17 15.21
C ILE A 67 12.54 -3.96 14.60
N GLY A 68 12.45 -3.95 13.27
CA GLY A 68 11.81 -2.89 12.52
C GLY A 68 10.32 -2.75 12.82
N LEU A 69 9.89 -1.52 13.04
CA LEU A 69 8.49 -1.14 13.17
C LEU A 69 7.99 -0.49 11.87
N PRO A 70 6.69 -0.56 11.56
CA PRO A 70 6.13 0.08 10.36
C PRO A 70 6.29 1.60 10.34
N LEU A 71 6.31 2.25 11.52
CA LEU A 71 6.44 3.70 11.64
C LEU A 71 7.13 4.03 12.96
N TYR A 72 8.09 4.93 12.92
CA TYR A 72 8.74 5.53 14.08
C TYR A 72 8.37 7.00 14.16
N ALA A 73 8.06 7.48 15.36
CA ALA A 73 7.81 8.88 15.63
C ALA A 73 8.61 9.31 16.85
N ARG A 74 9.34 10.41 16.74
CA ARG A 74 10.12 11.01 17.81
C ARG A 74 9.75 12.48 17.96
N GLN A 75 9.51 12.88 19.19
CA GLN A 75 9.33 14.28 19.57
C GLN A 75 10.67 14.82 20.07
N HIS A 76 11.13 15.92 19.48
CA HIS A 76 12.29 16.66 19.93
C HIS A 76 11.81 18.00 20.49
N LEU A 77 11.95 18.18 21.80
CA LEU A 77 11.62 19.45 22.44
C LEU A 77 12.68 20.48 22.05
N ASP A 78 12.24 21.67 21.62
CA ASP A 78 13.14 22.79 21.39
C ASP A 78 13.88 23.12 22.70
N PRO A 79 15.22 23.34 22.68
CA PRO A 79 15.98 23.70 23.88
C PRO A 79 15.47 24.96 24.59
N LYS A 80 14.74 25.85 23.88
CA LYS A 80 14.12 27.06 24.46
C LYS A 80 12.65 26.85 24.83
N GLY A 81 12.11 25.64 24.69
CA GLY A 81 10.75 25.25 25.07
C GLY A 81 9.65 25.89 24.24
N ARG A 82 9.95 26.38 23.03
CA ARG A 82 8.97 27.16 22.23
C ARG A 82 8.11 26.31 21.31
N TRP A 83 8.60 25.15 20.89
CA TRP A 83 7.87 24.20 20.04
C TRP A 83 8.39 22.77 20.24
N ILE A 84 7.67 21.82 19.64
CA ILE A 84 8.02 20.40 19.60
C ILE A 84 8.19 20.03 18.13
N ASP A 85 9.39 19.59 17.77
CA ASP A 85 9.64 19.04 16.44
C ASP A 85 9.25 17.56 16.43
N LEU A 86 8.37 17.17 15.51
CA LEU A 86 8.06 15.76 15.28
C LEU A 86 8.84 15.25 14.07
N MET A 87 9.71 14.28 14.32
CA MET A 87 10.34 13.49 13.27
C MET A 87 9.58 12.17 13.14
N THR A 88 9.17 11.84 11.92
CA THR A 88 8.60 10.53 11.59
C THR A 88 9.43 9.86 10.52
N GLU A 89 9.67 8.57 10.69
CA GLU A 89 10.45 7.77 9.75
C GLU A 89 9.78 6.41 9.55
N ALA A 90 9.73 5.95 8.30
CA ALA A 90 9.21 4.65 7.93
C ALA A 90 10.10 4.03 6.85
N SER A 91 10.59 2.82 7.11
CA SER A 91 11.35 2.02 6.13
C SER A 91 10.56 0.77 5.79
N ILE A 92 9.55 0.93 4.93
CA ILE A 92 8.58 -0.13 4.61
C ILE A 92 8.92 -0.75 3.24
N LEU A 93 8.96 -2.08 3.18
CA LEU A 93 9.12 -2.85 1.95
C LEU A 93 7.95 -3.83 1.74
N PRO A 94 7.01 -3.50 0.83
CA PRO A 94 6.01 -4.45 0.37
C PRO A 94 6.66 -5.53 -0.51
N VAL A 95 6.46 -6.79 -0.17
CA VAL A 95 7.02 -7.95 -0.87
C VAL A 95 5.91 -8.91 -1.29
N ASN A 96 5.89 -9.26 -2.58
CA ASN A 96 5.15 -10.40 -3.09
C ASN A 96 6.05 -11.64 -3.07
N LYS A 97 5.82 -12.57 -2.14
CA LYS A 97 6.60 -13.81 -2.01
C LYS A 97 6.37 -14.80 -3.14
N ARG A 98 5.29 -14.65 -3.91
CA ARG A 98 4.96 -15.50 -5.06
C ARG A 98 4.65 -14.62 -6.28
N PRO A 99 5.67 -14.03 -6.94
CA PRO A 99 5.47 -13.02 -7.98
C PRO A 99 4.58 -13.49 -9.14
N ARG A 100 4.61 -14.79 -9.48
CA ARG A 100 3.83 -15.37 -10.59
C ARG A 100 2.32 -15.31 -10.39
N ILE A 101 1.82 -15.08 -9.18
CA ILE A 101 0.38 -15.11 -8.91
C ILE A 101 -0.32 -13.77 -9.12
N ALA A 102 0.46 -12.69 -9.26
CA ALA A 102 -0.06 -11.38 -9.64
C ALA A 102 0.03 -11.27 -11.17
N ILE A 103 -1.11 -11.28 -11.84
CA ILE A 103 -1.19 -11.27 -13.30
C ILE A 103 -1.73 -9.92 -13.74
N ARG A 104 -1.00 -9.26 -14.65
CA ARG A 104 -1.48 -8.06 -15.33
C ARG A 104 -2.45 -8.47 -16.43
N LEU A 105 -3.63 -7.87 -16.42
CA LEU A 105 -4.67 -8.02 -17.42
C LEU A 105 -4.64 -6.81 -18.36
N HIS A 106 -4.91 -7.05 -19.63
CA HIS A 106 -5.04 -6.00 -20.63
C HIS A 106 -6.44 -6.06 -21.25
N SER A 107 -7.08 -4.91 -21.39
CA SER A 107 -8.29 -4.78 -22.18
C SER A 107 -7.94 -4.84 -23.66
N SER A 108 -8.80 -5.46 -24.47
CA SER A 108 -8.62 -5.61 -25.92
C SER A 108 -9.27 -4.48 -26.73
N ASN A 109 -9.71 -3.40 -26.08
CA ASN A 109 -10.44 -2.28 -26.71
C ASN A 109 -9.54 -1.06 -26.89
#